data_AF-A0A378MDB8-F1
#
_entry.id   AF-A0A378MDB8-F1
#
_cell.length_a   1.000
_cell.length_b   1.000
_cell.length_c   1.000
_cell.angle_alpha   90.00
_cell.angle_beta   90.00
_cell.angle_gamma   90.00
#
_symmetry.space_group_name_H-M   'P 1'
#
loop_
_entity.id
_entity.type
_entity.pdbx_description
1 polymer ?
#
loop_
_entity_poly.entity_id
_entity_poly.type
_entity_poly.pdbx_seq_one_letter_code
_entity_poly.pdbx_strand_id
1 'polypeptide(L)'
;MKTKFQENGFSLRPYYKTVAIAAEEMGNAETAADYFAKWQATPADYMNDCVACETNDVAHHHYFTGDSQKAIQAAKPVINGKQSCAEIPHLTYGFAALAFLDVDQPDQAAACFAKGYPLVRQEPEYLKTIGQFVAYHYQIGDLVKAKEIIAENEVILEKSDSEMSKMLFMIHALPVVQADSSFPEISRDLAARFDARNGNDYYSKLWQTSMDKRERDLEI
;
A
#
# COMPACT_ATOMS: atom_id res chain seq x y z
N MET A 1 10.38 6.98 -21.59
CA MET A 1 9.28 7.90 -21.24
C MET A 1 9.74 9.36 -21.32
N LYS A 2 10.71 9.78 -20.50
CA LYS A 2 11.22 11.17 -20.44
C LYS A 2 11.47 11.83 -21.81
N THR A 3 12.30 11.22 -22.66
CA THR A 3 12.64 11.76 -23.99
C THR A 3 11.39 12.04 -24.83
N LYS A 4 10.44 11.10 -24.88
CA LYS A 4 9.20 11.26 -25.64
C LYS A 4 8.36 12.44 -25.16
N PHE A 5 8.27 12.67 -23.85
CA PHE A 5 7.56 13.82 -23.30
C PHE A 5 8.23 15.14 -23.68
N GLN A 6 9.56 15.20 -23.56
CA GLN A 6 10.32 16.40 -23.92
C GLN A 6 10.23 16.72 -25.41
N GLU A 7 10.37 15.72 -26.28
CA GLU A 7 10.29 15.88 -27.74
C GLU A 7 8.91 16.36 -28.21
N ASN A 8 7.84 16.08 -27.45
CA ASN A 8 6.48 16.50 -27.77
C ASN A 8 6.00 17.73 -26.97
N GLY A 9 6.88 18.35 -26.17
CA GLY A 9 6.55 19.54 -25.38
C GLY A 9 5.58 19.30 -24.22
N PHE A 10 5.48 18.05 -23.74
CA PHE A 10 4.67 17.70 -22.57
C PHE A 10 5.41 17.88 -21.26
N SER A 11 4.65 18.13 -20.22
CA SER A 11 5.12 18.21 -18.85
C SER A 11 5.81 16.92 -18.44
N LEU A 12 6.96 17.03 -17.77
CA LEU A 12 7.64 15.87 -17.18
C LEU A 12 6.95 15.36 -15.90
N ARG A 13 5.84 15.96 -15.48
CA ARG A 13 5.11 15.61 -14.27
C ARG A 13 4.77 14.11 -14.21
N PRO A 14 4.18 13.47 -15.26
CA PRO A 14 3.90 12.04 -15.23
C PRO A 14 5.16 11.17 -15.16
N TYR A 15 6.23 11.58 -15.84
CA TYR A 15 7.52 10.88 -15.75
C TYR A 15 8.08 10.90 -14.33
N TYR A 16 8.08 12.05 -13.67
CA TYR A 16 8.57 12.17 -12.30
C TYR A 16 7.71 11.35 -11.32
N LYS A 17 6.39 11.39 -11.49
CA LYS A 17 5.45 10.53 -10.74
C LYS A 17 5.78 9.05 -10.90
N THR A 18 5.90 8.55 -12.13
CA THR A 18 6.19 7.13 -12.40
C THR A 18 7.50 6.69 -11.75
N VAL A 19 8.55 7.52 -11.81
CA VAL A 19 9.83 7.20 -11.16
C VAL A 19 9.71 7.21 -9.64
N ALA A 20 8.97 8.16 -9.06
CA ALA A 20 8.74 8.19 -7.62
C ALA A 20 8.02 6.91 -7.14
N ILE A 21 6.91 6.53 -7.77
CA ILE A 21 6.14 5.33 -7.42
C ILE A 21 6.98 4.06 -7.61
N ALA A 22 7.71 3.94 -8.72
CA ALA A 22 8.60 2.80 -8.94
C ALA A 22 9.68 2.71 -7.85
N ALA A 23 10.21 3.86 -7.40
CA ALA A 23 11.18 3.90 -6.30
C ALA A 23 10.57 3.47 -4.96
N GLU A 24 9.32 3.84 -4.66
CA GLU A 24 8.58 3.34 -3.50
C GLU A 24 8.43 1.82 -3.55
N GLU A 25 8.01 1.28 -4.70
CA GLU A 25 7.89 -0.16 -4.93
C GLU A 25 9.23 -0.90 -4.93
N MET A 26 10.34 -0.18 -5.12
CA MET A 26 11.69 -0.70 -4.97
C MET A 26 12.23 -0.53 -3.55
N GLY A 27 11.49 0.07 -2.62
CA GLY A 27 11.99 0.39 -1.28
C GLY A 27 13.13 1.42 -1.27
N ASN A 28 13.29 2.20 -2.34
CA ASN A 28 14.31 3.24 -2.46
C ASN A 28 13.73 4.59 -2.05
N ALA A 29 13.71 4.83 -0.73
CA ALA A 29 13.14 6.05 -0.16
C ALA A 29 13.83 7.34 -0.63
N GLU A 30 15.15 7.31 -0.86
CA GLU A 30 15.90 8.48 -1.31
C GLU A 30 15.46 8.92 -2.72
N THR A 31 15.43 7.97 -3.67
CA THR A 31 14.97 8.26 -5.04
C THR A 31 13.49 8.59 -5.08
N ALA A 32 12.66 7.93 -4.27
CA ALA A 32 11.24 8.26 -4.15
C ALA A 32 11.05 9.72 -3.73
N ALA A 33 11.77 10.18 -2.69
CA ALA A 33 11.68 11.54 -2.18
C ALA A 33 12.16 12.60 -3.20
N ASP A 34 13.30 12.37 -3.87
CA ASP A 34 13.84 13.29 -4.89
C ASP A 34 12.86 13.45 -6.07
N TYR A 35 12.34 12.34 -6.58
CA TYR A 35 11.41 12.38 -7.71
C TYR A 35 10.01 12.87 -7.32
N PHE A 36 9.58 12.62 -6.08
CA PHE A 36 8.36 13.22 -5.56
C PHE A 36 8.46 14.75 -5.48
N ALA A 37 9.59 15.30 -5.01
CA ALA A 37 9.80 16.74 -5.00
C ALA A 37 9.75 17.34 -6.42
N LYS A 38 10.39 16.69 -7.40
CA LYS A 38 10.32 17.08 -8.82
C LYS A 38 8.90 17.01 -9.37
N TRP A 39 8.17 15.93 -9.05
CA TRP A 39 6.77 15.76 -9.43
C TRP A 39 5.92 16.93 -8.90
N GLN A 40 5.99 17.25 -7.61
CA GLN A 40 5.21 18.32 -7.01
C GLN A 40 5.57 19.72 -7.56
N ALA A 41 6.84 19.96 -7.89
CA ALA A 41 7.30 21.22 -8.46
C ALA A 41 7.00 21.38 -9.96
N THR A 42 6.58 20.31 -10.64
CA THR A 42 6.32 20.35 -12.09
C THR A 42 4.83 20.59 -12.35
N PRO A 43 4.46 21.58 -13.18
CA PRO A 43 3.07 21.84 -13.56
C PRO A 43 2.40 20.64 -14.21
N ALA A 44 1.11 20.45 -13.96
CA ALA A 44 0.32 19.44 -14.66
C ALA A 44 -0.06 19.90 -16.07
N ASP A 45 -0.26 18.94 -16.97
CA ASP A 45 -0.88 19.13 -18.27
C ASP A 45 -1.91 18.02 -18.54
N TYR A 46 -2.36 17.89 -19.79
CA TYR A 46 -3.38 16.91 -20.15
C TYR A 46 -2.88 15.46 -20.21
N MET A 47 -1.57 15.21 -20.05
CA MET A 47 -0.98 13.88 -19.99
C MET A 47 -0.93 13.30 -18.57
N ASN A 48 -1.36 14.07 -17.57
CA ASN A 48 -1.48 13.61 -16.19
C ASN A 48 -2.65 12.64 -16.00
N ASP A 49 -2.52 11.79 -14.98
CA ASP A 49 -3.61 10.95 -14.52
C ASP A 49 -4.75 11.81 -13.97
N CYS A 50 -5.92 11.19 -13.77
CA CYS A 50 -7.05 11.90 -13.19
C CYS A 50 -6.71 12.44 -11.79
N VAL A 51 -7.40 13.51 -11.38
CA VAL A 51 -7.15 14.22 -10.13
C VAL A 51 -7.23 13.30 -8.90
N ALA A 52 -8.12 12.30 -8.92
CA ALA A 52 -8.27 11.33 -7.83
C ALA A 52 -7.03 10.42 -7.71
N CYS A 53 -6.48 9.94 -8.82
CA CYS A 53 -5.25 9.14 -8.85
C CYS A 53 -4.04 9.96 -8.38
N GLU A 54 -3.85 11.19 -8.88
CA GLU A 54 -2.78 12.08 -8.41
C GLU A 54 -2.88 12.34 -6.89
N THR A 55 -4.10 12.54 -6.37
CA THR A 55 -4.32 12.77 -4.94
C THR A 55 -4.01 11.52 -4.11
N ASN A 56 -4.44 10.33 -4.56
CA ASN A 56 -4.13 9.06 -3.93
C ASN A 56 -2.62 8.83 -3.83
N ASP A 57 -1.90 9.05 -4.93
CA ASP A 57 -0.48 8.74 -5.01
C ASP A 57 0.37 9.72 -4.19
N VAL A 58 -0.06 10.99 -4.10
CA VAL A 58 0.52 11.95 -3.15
C VAL A 58 0.30 11.51 -1.69
N ALA A 59 -0.90 11.07 -1.35
CA ALA A 59 -1.18 10.57 -0.01
C ALA A 59 -0.40 9.29 0.31
N HIS A 60 -0.28 8.37 -0.65
CA HIS A 60 0.50 7.15 -0.50
C HIS A 60 1.99 7.46 -0.30
N HIS A 61 2.57 8.41 -1.02
CA HIS A 61 3.97 8.82 -0.82
C HIS A 61 4.23 9.29 0.62
N HIS A 62 3.32 10.10 1.18
CA HIS A 62 3.43 10.54 2.57
C HIS A 62 3.31 9.37 3.55
N TYR A 63 2.43 8.42 3.30
CA TYR A 63 2.33 7.21 4.13
C TYR A 63 3.60 6.35 4.03
N PHE A 64 4.10 6.11 2.82
CA PHE A 64 5.34 5.36 2.56
C PHE A 64 6.55 5.97 3.27
N THR A 65 6.63 7.30 3.33
CA THR A 65 7.71 8.02 4.03
C THR A 65 7.50 8.16 5.54
N GLY A 66 6.41 7.59 6.08
CA GLY A 66 6.10 7.57 7.52
C GLY A 66 5.43 8.84 8.06
N ASP A 67 4.97 9.76 7.20
CA ASP A 67 4.25 10.97 7.59
C ASP A 67 2.73 10.73 7.52
N SER A 68 2.21 9.96 8.46
CA SER A 68 0.78 9.57 8.51
C SER A 68 -0.16 10.79 8.60
N GLN A 69 0.28 11.89 9.24
CA GLN A 69 -0.50 13.14 9.28
C GLN A 69 -0.66 13.77 7.90
N LYS A 70 0.44 13.90 7.13
CA LYS A 70 0.35 14.41 5.75
C LYS A 70 -0.38 13.45 4.83
N ALA A 71 -0.22 12.14 5.01
CA ALA A 71 -0.96 11.14 4.25
C ALA A 71 -2.47 11.32 4.39
N ILE A 72 -2.95 11.44 5.64
CA ILE A 72 -4.35 11.72 5.95
C ILE A 72 -4.78 13.04 5.32
N GLN A 73 -4.00 14.11 5.50
CA GLN A 73 -4.34 15.42 4.97
C GLN A 73 -4.51 15.40 3.45
N ALA A 74 -3.59 14.76 2.73
CA ALA A 74 -3.64 14.60 1.29
C ALA A 74 -4.82 13.74 0.84
N ALA A 75 -5.13 12.66 1.56
CA ALA A 75 -6.22 11.74 1.22
C ALA A 75 -7.64 12.29 1.51
N LYS A 76 -7.77 13.40 2.26
CA LYS A 76 -9.08 13.98 2.67
C LYS A 76 -10.09 14.14 1.52
N PRO A 77 -9.73 14.66 0.32
CA PRO A 77 -10.69 14.79 -0.77
C PRO A 77 -11.29 13.45 -1.20
N VAL A 78 -10.50 12.37 -1.18
CA VAL A 78 -10.94 11.02 -1.54
C VAL A 78 -11.79 10.40 -0.42
N ILE A 79 -11.30 10.42 0.81
CA ILE A 79 -11.98 9.80 1.97
C ILE A 79 -13.34 10.46 2.27
N ASN A 80 -13.46 11.75 1.98
CA ASN A 80 -14.71 12.50 2.11
C ASN A 80 -15.61 12.42 0.88
N GLY A 81 -15.25 11.62 -0.13
CA GLY A 81 -16.05 11.39 -1.34
C GLY A 81 -16.13 12.58 -2.31
N LYS A 82 -15.23 13.57 -2.18
CA LYS A 82 -15.16 14.72 -3.11
C LYS A 82 -14.43 14.37 -4.41
N GLN A 83 -13.59 13.33 -4.39
CA GLN A 83 -12.84 12.85 -5.54
C GLN A 83 -12.92 11.33 -5.61
N SER A 84 -13.18 10.81 -6.81
CA SER A 84 -13.22 9.39 -7.12
C SER A 84 -12.97 9.17 -8.60
N CYS A 85 -12.54 7.97 -8.98
CA CYS A 85 -12.53 7.46 -10.34
C CYS A 85 -12.88 5.95 -10.31
N ALA A 86 -12.60 5.21 -11.38
CA ALA A 86 -12.86 3.78 -11.43
C ALA A 86 -12.06 2.99 -10.36
N GLU A 87 -10.85 3.44 -10.04
CA GLU A 87 -9.95 2.78 -9.10
C GLU A 87 -9.95 3.47 -7.72
N ILE A 88 -9.93 4.80 -7.67
CA ILE A 88 -9.95 5.55 -6.41
C ILE A 88 -11.40 5.73 -5.96
N PRO A 89 -11.82 5.20 -4.79
CA PRO A 89 -11.04 5.13 -3.54
C PRO A 89 -10.56 3.73 -3.11
N HIS A 90 -10.66 2.70 -3.95
CA HIS A 90 -10.35 1.30 -3.60
C HIS A 90 -8.93 1.15 -3.03
N LEU A 91 -7.95 1.87 -3.59
CA LEU A 91 -6.56 1.87 -3.11
C LEU A 91 -6.31 2.74 -1.87
N THR A 92 -7.15 3.74 -1.63
CA THR A 92 -6.90 4.77 -0.62
C THR A 92 -7.23 4.30 0.79
N TYR A 93 -8.33 3.57 0.95
CA TYR A 93 -8.86 3.26 2.29
C TYR A 93 -7.95 2.36 3.13
N GLY A 94 -7.20 1.43 2.52
CA GLY A 94 -6.34 0.49 3.24
C GLY A 94 -5.21 1.21 3.99
N PHE A 95 -4.37 1.96 3.27
CA PHE A 95 -3.29 2.71 3.91
C PHE A 95 -3.81 3.87 4.77
N ALA A 96 -4.94 4.48 4.42
CA ALA A 96 -5.55 5.52 5.24
C ALA A 96 -6.01 4.98 6.60
N ALA A 97 -6.57 3.76 6.66
CA ALA A 97 -6.95 3.13 7.92
C ALA A 97 -5.73 2.95 8.85
N LEU A 98 -4.60 2.49 8.30
CA LEU A 98 -3.35 2.35 9.05
C LEU A 98 -2.80 3.72 9.48
N ALA A 99 -2.78 4.71 8.58
CA ALA A 99 -2.33 6.05 8.89
C ALA A 99 -3.16 6.71 10.02
N PHE A 100 -4.48 6.47 10.06
CA PHE A 100 -5.34 6.93 11.15
C PHE A 100 -5.04 6.24 12.48
N LEU A 101 -4.69 4.96 12.47
CA LEU A 101 -4.23 4.27 13.68
C LEU A 101 -2.90 4.85 14.19
N ASP A 102 -1.95 5.13 13.31
CA ASP A 102 -0.64 5.71 13.68
C ASP A 102 -0.75 7.06 14.42
N VAL A 103 -1.86 7.79 14.23
CA VAL A 103 -2.12 9.09 14.84
C VAL A 103 -3.25 9.06 15.88
N ASP A 104 -3.55 7.87 16.42
CA ASP A 104 -4.54 7.65 17.48
C ASP A 104 -5.97 8.13 17.12
N GLN A 105 -6.39 7.90 15.88
CA GLN A 105 -7.74 8.22 15.37
C GLN A 105 -8.52 6.96 14.96
N PRO A 106 -8.90 6.09 15.92
CA PRO A 106 -9.49 4.79 15.63
C PRO A 106 -10.87 4.88 14.96
N ASP A 107 -11.68 5.91 15.25
CA ASP A 107 -13.00 6.08 14.63
C ASP A 107 -12.91 6.32 13.12
N GLN A 108 -11.92 7.13 12.71
CA GLN A 108 -11.63 7.40 11.31
C GLN A 108 -11.03 6.17 10.62
N ALA A 109 -10.16 5.42 11.31
CA ALA A 109 -9.62 4.17 10.80
C ALA A 109 -10.74 3.14 10.54
N ALA A 110 -11.69 2.99 11.48
CA ALA A 110 -12.86 2.14 11.34
C ALA A 110 -13.76 2.58 10.18
N ALA A 111 -13.94 3.89 9.99
CA ALA A 111 -14.69 4.43 8.85
C ALA A 111 -14.02 4.10 7.49
N CYS A 112 -12.68 4.10 7.43
CA CYS A 112 -11.94 3.68 6.25
C CYS A 112 -12.17 2.19 5.94
N PHE A 113 -12.11 1.31 6.94
CA PHE A 113 -12.41 -0.11 6.75
C PHE A 113 -13.87 -0.33 6.29
N ALA A 114 -14.83 0.27 6.98
CA ALA A 114 -16.26 0.09 6.71
C ALA A 114 -16.65 0.51 5.28
N LYS A 115 -16.01 1.55 4.74
CA LYS A 115 -16.23 2.02 3.37
C LYS A 115 -15.37 1.27 2.35
N GLY A 116 -14.14 0.91 2.70
CA GLY A 116 -13.16 0.39 1.77
C GLY A 116 -13.24 -1.12 1.54
N TYR A 117 -13.41 -1.91 2.60
CA TYR A 117 -13.39 -3.37 2.47
C TYR A 117 -14.47 -3.93 1.52
N PRO A 118 -15.73 -3.43 1.52
CA PRO A 118 -16.74 -3.89 0.57
C PRO A 118 -16.39 -3.65 -0.90
N LEU A 119 -15.49 -2.69 -1.18
CA LEU A 119 -15.06 -2.35 -2.54
C LEU A 119 -13.98 -3.29 -3.07
N VAL A 120 -13.19 -3.91 -2.18
CA VAL A 120 -11.96 -4.62 -2.56
C VAL A 120 -11.98 -6.12 -2.29
N ARG A 121 -12.88 -6.58 -1.40
CA ARG A 121 -12.92 -8.00 -1.02
C ARG A 121 -13.15 -8.88 -2.26
N GLN A 122 -12.41 -9.98 -2.33
CA GLN A 122 -12.44 -10.96 -3.41
C GLN A 122 -12.02 -10.44 -4.79
N GLU A 123 -11.38 -9.27 -4.85
CA GLU A 123 -10.83 -8.69 -6.09
C GLU A 123 -9.29 -8.83 -6.12
N PRO A 124 -8.73 -9.66 -7.03
CA PRO A 124 -7.28 -9.93 -7.08
C PRO A 124 -6.39 -8.70 -7.30
N GLU A 125 -6.94 -7.66 -7.94
CA GLU A 125 -6.26 -6.39 -8.22
C GLU A 125 -5.97 -5.58 -6.94
N TYR A 126 -6.74 -5.82 -5.87
CA TYR A 126 -6.67 -5.04 -4.62
C TYR A 126 -6.07 -5.82 -3.44
N LEU A 127 -5.36 -6.92 -3.71
CA LEU A 127 -4.73 -7.75 -2.67
C LEU A 127 -3.87 -6.96 -1.68
N LYS A 128 -3.11 -5.96 -2.16
CA LYS A 128 -2.32 -5.08 -1.28
C LYS A 128 -3.22 -4.35 -0.28
N THR A 129 -4.33 -3.77 -0.74
CA THR A 129 -5.30 -3.07 0.13
C THR A 129 -5.96 -4.03 1.11
N ILE A 130 -6.33 -5.24 0.65
CA ILE A 130 -6.89 -6.26 1.53
C ILE A 130 -5.91 -6.62 2.64
N GLY A 131 -4.62 -6.81 2.31
CA GLY A 131 -3.56 -7.04 3.29
C GLY A 131 -3.47 -5.93 4.33
N GLN A 132 -3.59 -4.66 3.91
CA GLN A 132 -3.62 -3.53 4.84
C GLN A 132 -4.82 -3.60 5.81
N PHE A 133 -5.98 -4.11 5.38
CA PHE A 133 -7.11 -4.34 6.28
C PHE A 133 -6.90 -5.49 7.26
N VAL A 134 -6.15 -6.53 6.87
CA VAL A 134 -5.70 -7.57 7.82
C VAL A 134 -4.81 -6.95 8.89
N ALA A 135 -3.83 -6.13 8.48
CA ALA A 135 -2.95 -5.43 9.42
C ALA A 135 -3.71 -4.45 10.34
N TYR A 136 -4.71 -3.75 9.81
CA TYR A 136 -5.60 -2.88 10.59
C TYR A 136 -6.32 -3.67 11.69
N HIS A 137 -6.98 -4.79 11.34
CA HIS A 137 -7.69 -5.61 12.32
C HIS A 137 -6.77 -6.25 13.35
N TYR A 138 -5.56 -6.66 12.93
CA TYR A 138 -4.53 -7.11 13.85
C TYR A 138 -4.16 -6.02 14.88
N GLN A 139 -3.89 -4.79 14.44
CA GLN A 139 -3.46 -3.69 15.31
C GLN A 139 -4.50 -3.28 16.35
N ILE A 140 -5.80 -3.37 16.02
CA ILE A 140 -6.87 -3.09 16.97
C ILE A 140 -7.25 -4.30 17.85
N GLY A 141 -6.57 -5.44 17.69
CA GLY A 141 -6.80 -6.67 18.46
C GLY A 141 -7.99 -7.53 17.99
N ASP A 142 -8.60 -7.21 16.84
CA ASP A 142 -9.70 -8.00 16.27
C ASP A 142 -9.17 -9.15 15.40
N LEU A 143 -8.58 -10.14 16.07
CA LEU A 143 -7.94 -11.29 15.42
C LEU A 143 -8.95 -12.19 14.69
N VAL A 144 -10.20 -12.20 15.15
CA VAL A 144 -11.28 -12.96 14.50
C VAL A 144 -11.51 -12.37 13.13
N LYS A 145 -11.71 -11.05 13.03
CA LYS A 145 -11.94 -10.41 11.75
C LYS A 145 -10.73 -10.46 10.83
N ALA A 146 -9.51 -10.32 11.36
CA ALA A 146 -8.30 -10.48 10.56
C ALA A 146 -8.23 -11.88 9.88
N LYS A 147 -8.56 -12.94 10.62
CA LYS A 147 -8.61 -14.32 10.09
C LYS A 147 -9.74 -14.52 9.08
N GLU A 148 -10.92 -13.92 9.31
CA GLU A 148 -12.02 -13.94 8.34
C GLU A 148 -11.62 -13.31 7.01
N ILE A 149 -10.94 -12.15 7.05
CA ILE A 149 -10.47 -11.47 5.83
C ILE A 149 -9.48 -12.37 5.08
N ILE A 150 -8.55 -13.02 5.77
CA ILE A 150 -7.60 -13.94 5.12
C ILE A 150 -8.35 -15.09 4.44
N ALA A 151 -9.25 -15.77 5.17
CA ALA A 151 -10.00 -16.90 4.64
C ALA A 151 -10.90 -16.51 3.45
N GLU A 152 -11.55 -15.34 3.48
CA GLU A 152 -12.41 -14.84 2.41
C GLU A 152 -11.63 -14.56 1.10
N ASN A 153 -10.33 -14.27 1.21
CA ASN A 153 -9.48 -13.81 0.11
C ASN A 153 -8.35 -14.80 -0.25
N GLU A 154 -8.25 -15.96 0.39
CA GLU A 154 -7.16 -16.91 0.11
C GLU A 154 -7.17 -17.39 -1.35
N VAL A 155 -8.35 -17.68 -1.90
CA VAL A 155 -8.51 -18.15 -3.29
C VAL A 155 -8.05 -17.11 -4.33
N ILE A 156 -8.09 -15.82 -4.02
CA ILE A 156 -7.66 -14.78 -4.98
C ILE A 156 -6.15 -14.58 -5.00
N LEU A 157 -5.40 -15.10 -4.01
CA LEU A 157 -3.93 -15.10 -4.05
C LEU A 157 -3.39 -15.83 -5.27
N GLU A 158 -3.97 -16.98 -5.61
CA GLU A 158 -3.55 -17.74 -6.80
C GLU A 158 -3.91 -17.00 -8.10
N LYS A 159 -5.01 -16.25 -8.11
CA LYS A 159 -5.54 -15.55 -9.28
C LYS A 159 -4.85 -14.22 -9.60
N SER A 160 -4.17 -13.61 -8.64
CA SER A 160 -3.48 -12.34 -8.89
C SER A 160 -2.22 -12.56 -9.73
N ASP A 161 -1.98 -11.71 -10.72
CA ASP A 161 -0.75 -11.72 -11.51
C ASP A 161 0.41 -10.96 -10.84
N SER A 162 0.13 -10.23 -9.75
CA SER A 162 1.12 -9.40 -9.04
C SER A 162 1.77 -10.17 -7.90
N GLU A 163 2.98 -10.70 -8.11
CA GLU A 163 3.80 -11.29 -7.04
C GLU A 163 4.03 -10.31 -5.87
N MET A 164 4.13 -9.00 -6.17
CA MET A 164 4.28 -7.95 -5.15
C MET A 164 3.04 -7.86 -4.26
N SER A 165 1.84 -7.88 -4.86
CA SER A 165 0.60 -7.80 -4.09
C SER A 165 0.38 -9.06 -3.25
N LYS A 166 0.74 -10.24 -3.77
CA LYS A 166 0.73 -11.49 -2.98
C LYS A 166 1.68 -11.37 -1.79
N MET A 167 2.92 -10.93 -2.02
CA MET A 167 3.92 -10.73 -0.96
C MET A 167 3.40 -9.79 0.12
N LEU A 168 2.93 -8.60 -0.25
CA LEU A 168 2.45 -7.60 0.71
C LEU A 168 1.23 -8.08 1.50
N PHE A 169 0.29 -8.77 0.84
CA PHE A 169 -0.83 -9.41 1.53
C PHE A 169 -0.33 -10.41 2.58
N MET A 170 0.55 -11.34 2.17
CA MET A 170 1.05 -12.37 3.06
C MET A 170 1.84 -11.76 4.22
N ILE A 171 2.70 -10.78 3.98
CA ILE A 171 3.46 -10.07 5.02
C ILE A 171 2.52 -9.43 6.05
N HIS A 172 1.46 -8.75 5.61
CA HIS A 172 0.48 -8.16 6.54
C HIS A 172 -0.32 -9.22 7.32
N ALA A 173 -0.47 -10.43 6.77
CA ALA A 173 -1.17 -11.53 7.39
C ALA A 173 -0.29 -12.36 8.35
N LEU A 174 1.05 -12.26 8.29
CA LEU A 174 1.96 -13.06 9.10
C LEU A 174 1.64 -13.10 10.61
N PRO A 175 1.22 -12.00 11.27
CA PRO A 175 0.93 -12.02 12.70
C PRO A 175 -0.28 -12.87 13.08
N VAL A 176 -1.17 -13.20 12.13
CA VAL A 176 -2.48 -13.83 12.40
C VAL A 176 -2.70 -15.18 11.72
N VAL A 177 -1.83 -15.56 10.77
CA VAL A 177 -1.94 -16.85 10.07
C VAL A 177 -1.63 -18.03 10.99
N GLN A 178 -2.21 -19.18 10.65
CA GLN A 178 -2.01 -20.44 11.37
C GLN A 178 -0.54 -20.90 11.32
N ALA A 179 -0.15 -21.76 12.25
CA ALA A 179 1.24 -22.23 12.39
C ALA A 179 1.74 -22.99 11.15
N ASP A 180 0.86 -23.74 10.51
CA ASP A 180 1.09 -24.57 9.32
C ASP A 180 0.90 -23.83 7.99
N SER A 181 0.59 -22.53 8.02
CA SER A 181 0.50 -21.70 6.81
C SER A 181 1.85 -21.61 6.11
N SER A 182 1.84 -21.67 4.78
CA SER A 182 3.01 -21.46 3.91
C SER A 182 3.38 -19.99 3.68
N PHE A 183 2.60 -19.05 4.23
CA PHE A 183 2.81 -17.62 4.03
C PHE A 183 4.20 -17.16 4.48
N PRO A 184 4.76 -17.59 5.64
CA PRO A 184 6.09 -17.18 6.07
C PRO A 184 7.17 -17.50 5.03
N GLU A 185 7.22 -18.72 4.52
CA GLU A 185 8.23 -19.18 3.57
C GLU A 185 8.09 -18.49 2.22
N ILE A 186 6.87 -18.43 1.68
CA ILE A 186 6.61 -17.85 0.35
C ILE A 186 6.87 -16.34 0.37
N SER A 187 6.38 -15.62 1.39
CA SER A 187 6.58 -14.17 1.49
C SER A 187 8.04 -13.79 1.73
N ARG A 188 8.82 -14.63 2.45
CA ARG A 188 10.26 -14.42 2.62
C ARG A 188 11.02 -14.54 1.29
N ASP A 189 10.72 -15.56 0.49
CA ASP A 189 11.35 -15.74 -0.82
C ASP A 189 11.04 -14.57 -1.76
N LEU A 190 9.77 -14.16 -1.83
CA LEU A 190 9.36 -13.01 -2.62
C LEU A 190 10.04 -11.72 -2.14
N ALA A 191 10.11 -11.48 -0.83
CA ALA A 191 10.79 -10.32 -0.25
C ALA A 191 12.27 -10.26 -0.69
N ALA A 192 12.99 -11.37 -0.54
CA ALA A 192 14.39 -11.45 -0.95
C ALA A 192 14.57 -11.22 -2.47
N ARG A 193 13.68 -11.78 -3.30
CA ARG A 193 13.70 -11.55 -4.76
C ARG A 193 13.45 -10.09 -5.13
N PHE A 194 12.50 -9.42 -4.46
CA PHE A 194 12.19 -8.02 -4.74
C PHE A 194 13.29 -7.06 -4.27
N ASP A 195 13.93 -7.35 -3.14
CA ASP A 195 15.08 -6.62 -2.61
C ASP A 195 16.32 -6.78 -3.51
N ALA A 196 16.52 -7.96 -4.10
CA ALA A 196 17.63 -8.22 -5.03
C ALA A 196 17.61 -7.35 -6.30
N ARG A 197 16.47 -6.72 -6.65
CA ARG A 197 16.35 -5.85 -7.84
C ARG A 197 17.23 -4.60 -7.76
N ASN A 198 17.49 -4.10 -6.55
CA ASN A 198 18.32 -2.92 -6.30
C ASN A 198 19.30 -3.10 -5.13
N GLY A 199 19.38 -4.29 -4.55
CA GLY A 199 20.37 -4.64 -3.52
C GLY A 199 20.11 -4.00 -2.16
N ASN A 200 18.86 -3.66 -1.86
CA ASN A 200 18.45 -3.21 -0.52
C ASN A 200 17.88 -4.38 0.31
N ASP A 201 17.22 -4.08 1.42
CA ASP A 201 16.60 -5.05 2.33
C ASP A 201 15.20 -4.61 2.81
N TYR A 202 14.53 -3.78 2.00
CA TYR A 202 13.29 -3.11 2.40
C TYR A 202 12.16 -4.09 2.72
N TYR A 203 11.89 -5.03 1.82
CA TYR A 203 10.83 -6.02 2.01
C TYR A 203 11.22 -7.08 3.02
N SER A 204 12.50 -7.44 3.09
CA SER A 204 13.01 -8.38 4.10
C SER A 204 12.86 -7.82 5.52
N LYS A 205 13.09 -6.52 5.72
CA LYS A 205 12.82 -5.83 7.00
C LYS A 205 11.33 -5.77 7.33
N LEU A 206 10.49 -5.49 6.32
CA LEU A 206 9.04 -5.49 6.50
C LEU A 206 8.53 -6.88 6.90
N TRP A 207 9.03 -7.93 6.25
CA TRP A 207 8.78 -9.32 6.59
C TRP A 207 9.22 -9.65 8.01
N GLN A 208 10.46 -9.32 8.39
CA GLN A 208 11.00 -9.59 9.73
C GLN A 208 10.16 -8.90 10.81
N THR A 209 9.80 -7.63 10.61
CA THR A 209 8.95 -6.87 11.54
C THR A 209 7.60 -7.55 11.78
N SER A 210 7.04 -8.18 10.74
CA SER A 210 5.78 -8.90 10.83
C SER A 210 5.93 -10.28 11.49
N MET A 211 7.06 -10.95 11.28
CA MET A 211 7.40 -12.18 11.99
C MET A 211 7.63 -11.94 13.48
N ASP A 212 8.34 -10.88 13.86
CA ASP A 212 8.56 -10.53 15.26
C ASP A 212 7.24 -10.28 16.01
N LYS A 213 6.21 -9.77 15.30
CA LYS A 213 4.85 -9.64 15.83
C LYS A 213 4.21 -11.01 16.08
N ARG A 214 4.29 -11.90 15.10
CA ARG A 214 3.78 -13.28 15.19
C ARG A 214 4.40 -14.04 16.36
N GLU A 215 5.72 -13.94 16.54
CA GLU A 215 6.45 -14.65 17.60
C GLU A 215 6.02 -14.17 18.99
N ARG A 216 5.91 -12.86 19.20
CA ARG A 216 5.42 -12.29 20.48
C ARG A 216 4.03 -12.80 20.85
N ASP A 217 3.15 -12.99 19.89
CA ASP A 217 1.77 -13.42 20.13
C ASP A 217 1.64 -14.95 20.30
N LEU A 218 2.64 -15.74 19.88
CA LEU A 218 2.72 -17.19 20.11
C LEU A 218 3.35 -17.55 21.47
N GLU A 219 4.07 -16.62 22.10
CA GLU A 219 4.66 -16.79 23.43
C GLU A 219 3.68 -16.51 24.59
N ILE A 220 2.46 -16.08 24.29
CA ILE A 220 1.36 -15.80 25.24
C ILE A 220 0.33 -16.93 25.22
#